data_AF-M0L213-F1
#
_entry.id   AF-M0L213-F1
#
_cell.length_a   1.000
_cell.length_b   1.000
_cell.length_c   1.000
_cell.angle_alpha   90.00
_cell.angle_beta   90.00
_cell.angle_gamma   90.00
#
_symmetry.space_group_name_H-M   'P 1'
#
loop_
_entity.id
_entity.type
_entity.pdbx_description
1 polymer ?
#
loop_
_entity_poly.entity_id
_entity_poly.type
_entity_poly.pdbx_seq_one_letter_code
_entity_poly.pdbx_strand_id
1 'polypeptide(L)'
;MPTVEAIPIELGRLLGAIFGVAIIAGLMGLAQMISARAADRRLVQTGYPPRTLLATRLAALGGVTVVVAAVNYGVLWLTISPGAPVLTFVFLVLAGLVYAFLGALVGALLPRLFEGSLVVVFLAMMDAFLSGDSPLAADVPEFVEYFPLYHPKELLQEAMFQGTYTTGDLGFVAGYLLVLLVLVTAVFGVTMRTSGGWSA
;
A
#
# COMPACT_ATOMS: atom_id res chain seq x y z
N MET A 1 23.60 -31.81 8.53
CA MET A 1 23.11 -30.73 7.65
C MET A 1 22.07 -29.97 8.44
N PRO A 2 22.14 -28.64 8.57
CA PRO A 2 21.05 -27.90 9.20
C PRO A 2 19.83 -28.09 8.29
N THR A 3 18.77 -28.68 8.83
CA THR A 3 17.49 -28.74 8.14
C THR A 3 17.01 -27.32 8.02
N VAL A 4 16.90 -26.81 6.79
CA VAL A 4 16.13 -25.59 6.51
C VAL A 4 14.73 -25.89 7.05
N GLU A 5 14.37 -25.31 8.19
CA GLU A 5 13.00 -25.37 8.68
C GLU A 5 12.12 -24.81 7.56
N ALA A 6 11.29 -25.66 6.99
CA ALA A 6 10.40 -25.24 5.91
C ALA A 6 9.52 -24.12 6.47
N ILE A 7 9.49 -22.98 5.78
CA ILE A 7 8.58 -21.89 6.09
C ILE A 7 7.18 -22.49 6.28
N PRO A 8 6.50 -22.28 7.42
CA PRO A 8 5.15 -22.77 7.63
C PRO A 8 4.27 -22.37 6.44
N ILE A 9 3.54 -23.32 5.86
CA ILE A 9 2.69 -23.07 4.67
C ILE A 9 1.72 -21.91 4.92
N GLU A 10 1.27 -21.75 6.16
CA GLU A 10 0.41 -20.66 6.59
C GLU A 10 1.09 -19.29 6.48
N LEU A 11 2.37 -19.20 6.84
CA LEU A 11 3.17 -17.99 6.68
C LEU A 11 3.31 -17.62 5.21
N GLY A 12 3.58 -18.61 4.34
CA GLY A 12 3.64 -18.39 2.89
C GLY A 12 2.32 -17.88 2.30
N ARG A 13 1.17 -18.40 2.76
CA ARG A 13 -0.16 -17.93 2.35
C ARG A 13 -0.43 -16.49 2.81
N LEU A 14 -0.03 -16.16 4.04
CA LEU A 14 -0.19 -14.83 4.60
C LEU A 14 0.66 -13.80 3.84
N LEU A 15 1.94 -14.11 3.60
CA LEU A 15 2.86 -13.28 2.83
C LEU A 15 2.37 -13.10 1.37
N GLY A 16 1.81 -14.15 0.78
CA GLY A 16 1.18 -14.07 -0.54
C GLY A 16 -0.03 -13.13 -0.56
N ALA A 17 -0.88 -13.19 0.46
CA ALA A 17 -2.07 -12.34 0.56
C ALA A 17 -1.71 -10.86 0.74
N ILE A 18 -0.79 -10.53 1.65
CA ILE A 18 -0.35 -9.14 1.87
C ILE A 18 0.33 -8.57 0.63
N PHE A 19 1.18 -9.35 -0.05
CA PHE A 19 1.81 -8.96 -1.31
C PHE A 19 0.80 -8.76 -2.44
N GLY A 20 -0.18 -9.65 -2.56
CA GLY A 20 -1.25 -9.54 -3.55
C GLY A 20 -2.06 -8.27 -3.37
N VAL A 21 -2.43 -7.93 -2.14
CA VAL A 21 -3.12 -6.68 -1.81
C VAL A 21 -2.23 -5.47 -2.12
N ALA A 22 -0.96 -5.51 -1.72
CA ALA A 22 0.00 -4.42 -1.93
C ALA A 22 0.18 -4.11 -3.43
N ILE A 23 0.46 -5.11 -4.27
CA ILE A 23 0.64 -4.90 -5.71
C ILE A 23 -0.63 -4.36 -6.37
N ILE A 24 -1.79 -4.96 -6.10
CA ILE A 24 -3.03 -4.55 -6.77
C ILE A 24 -3.42 -3.15 -6.34
N ALA A 25 -3.37 -2.86 -5.03
CA ALA A 25 -3.71 -1.54 -4.50
C ALA A 25 -2.71 -0.48 -4.99
N GLY A 26 -1.42 -0.78 -5.04
CA GLY A 26 -0.40 0.13 -5.56
C GLY A 26 -0.55 0.41 -7.05
N LEU A 27 -0.79 -0.60 -7.88
CA LEU A 27 -1.05 -0.41 -9.30
C LEU A 27 -2.33 0.37 -9.54
N MET A 28 -3.35 0.16 -8.71
CA MET A 28 -4.59 0.93 -8.80
C MET A 28 -4.38 2.40 -8.40
N GLY A 29 -3.62 2.67 -7.33
CA GLY A 29 -3.26 4.03 -6.93
C GLY A 29 -2.51 4.77 -8.04
N LEU A 30 -1.55 4.09 -8.68
CA LEU A 30 -0.84 4.58 -9.85
C LEU A 30 -1.78 4.91 -11.00
N ALA A 31 -2.58 3.92 -11.43
CA ALA A 31 -3.46 4.05 -12.58
C ALA A 31 -4.53 5.12 -12.36
N GLN A 32 -5.11 5.18 -11.16
CA GLN A 32 -6.07 6.19 -10.78
C GLN A 32 -5.46 7.59 -10.84
N MET A 33 -4.25 7.77 -10.31
CA MET A 33 -3.58 9.07 -10.31
C MET A 33 -3.22 9.55 -11.72
N ILE A 34 -2.72 8.66 -12.60
CA ILE A 34 -2.39 9.01 -13.98
C ILE A 34 -3.64 9.32 -14.80
N SER A 35 -4.68 8.48 -14.71
CA SER A 35 -5.93 8.64 -15.47
C SER A 35 -6.77 9.84 -15.03
N ALA A 36 -6.71 10.21 -13.74
CA ALA A 36 -7.47 11.33 -13.18
C ALA A 36 -7.01 12.70 -13.68
N ARG A 37 -5.73 12.87 -14.05
CA ARG A 37 -5.13 14.19 -14.36
C ARG A 37 -5.93 15.03 -15.34
N ALA A 38 -6.37 14.42 -16.45
CA ALA A 38 -7.09 15.14 -17.50
C ALA A 38 -8.50 15.57 -17.05
N ALA A 39 -9.19 14.70 -16.30
CA ALA A 39 -10.51 15.00 -15.74
C ALA A 39 -10.41 16.08 -14.66
N ASP A 40 -9.44 15.98 -13.76
CA ASP A 40 -9.26 16.92 -12.67
C ASP A 40 -8.90 18.32 -13.19
N ARG A 41 -8.06 18.43 -14.24
CA ARG A 41 -7.77 19.70 -14.90
C ARG A 41 -9.03 20.38 -15.45
N ARG A 42 -9.93 19.61 -16.08
CA ARG A 42 -11.21 20.14 -16.60
C ARG A 42 -12.13 20.59 -15.48
N LEU A 43 -12.19 19.85 -14.36
CA LEU A 43 -13.02 20.19 -13.21
C LEU A 43 -12.51 21.45 -12.48
N VAL A 44 -11.20 21.61 -12.35
CA VAL A 44 -10.61 22.84 -11.79
C VAL A 44 -10.91 24.04 -12.69
N GLN A 45 -10.87 23.88 -14.02
CA GLN A 45 -11.24 24.94 -14.97
C GLN A 45 -12.72 25.35 -14.87
N THR A 46 -13.61 24.45 -14.46
CA THR A 46 -15.03 24.77 -14.21
C THR A 46 -15.30 25.31 -12.80
N GLY A 47 -14.25 25.54 -12.00
CA GLY A 47 -14.34 26.17 -10.68
C GLY A 47 -14.45 25.20 -9.49
N TYR A 48 -14.27 23.88 -9.70
CA TYR A 48 -14.26 22.94 -8.57
C TYR A 48 -13.00 23.11 -7.70
N PRO A 49 -13.15 23.08 -6.37
CA PRO A 49 -12.01 23.19 -5.46
C PRO A 49 -11.12 21.93 -5.55
N PRO A 50 -9.79 22.09 -5.76
CA PRO A 50 -8.84 20.97 -5.87
C PRO A 50 -8.85 20.02 -4.67
N ARG A 51 -9.16 20.53 -3.47
CA ARG A 51 -9.25 19.74 -2.23
C ARG A 51 -10.39 18.72 -2.29
N THR A 52 -11.53 19.08 -2.85
CA THR A 52 -12.67 18.18 -2.98
C THR A 52 -12.38 17.08 -4.00
N LEU A 53 -11.68 17.41 -5.09
CA LEU A 53 -11.22 16.42 -6.06
C LEU A 53 -10.24 15.43 -5.42
N LEU A 54 -9.25 15.93 -4.67
CA LEU A 54 -8.30 15.05 -3.98
C LEU A 54 -9.01 14.15 -2.96
N ALA A 55 -9.94 14.70 -2.17
CA ALA A 55 -10.69 13.93 -1.18
C ALA A 55 -11.52 12.81 -1.82
N THR A 56 -12.20 13.07 -2.94
CA THR A 56 -12.96 12.04 -3.65
C THR A 56 -12.07 10.97 -4.27
N ARG A 57 -10.88 11.35 -4.76
CA ARG A 57 -9.88 10.38 -5.26
C ARG A 57 -9.37 9.47 -4.16
N LEU A 58 -8.96 10.05 -3.04
CA LEU A 58 -8.47 9.27 -1.89
C LEU A 58 -9.56 8.37 -1.31
N ALA A 59 -10.82 8.84 -1.25
CA ALA A 59 -11.94 8.01 -0.83
C ALA A 59 -12.21 6.86 -1.80
N ALA A 60 -12.20 7.12 -3.11
CA ALA A 60 -12.35 6.08 -4.12
C ALA A 60 -11.20 5.08 -4.07
N LEU A 61 -9.97 5.54 -3.85
CA LEU A 61 -8.79 4.70 -3.68
C LEU A 61 -8.93 3.78 -2.47
N GLY A 62 -9.29 4.34 -1.32
CA GLY A 62 -9.54 3.57 -0.11
C GLY A 62 -10.65 2.53 -0.28
N GLY A 63 -11.73 2.89 -0.98
CA GLY A 63 -12.81 1.95 -1.31
C GLY A 63 -12.31 0.76 -2.16
N VAL A 64 -11.51 1.03 -3.19
CA VAL A 64 -10.93 -0.05 -4.01
C VAL A 64 -9.96 -0.90 -3.19
N THR A 65 -9.13 -0.30 -2.35
CA THR A 65 -8.22 -1.03 -1.45
C THR A 65 -8.99 -1.97 -0.51
N VAL A 66 -10.10 -1.51 0.06
CA VAL A 66 -10.97 -2.35 0.92
C VAL A 66 -11.53 -3.54 0.15
N VAL A 67 -11.98 -3.34 -1.09
CA VAL A 67 -12.48 -4.43 -1.95
C VAL A 67 -11.38 -5.45 -2.26
N VAL A 68 -10.19 -4.97 -2.64
CA VAL A 68 -9.03 -5.83 -2.94
C VAL A 68 -8.62 -6.65 -1.70
N ALA A 69 -8.58 -6.01 -0.54
CA ALA A 69 -8.30 -6.67 0.73
C ALA A 69 -9.39 -7.69 1.08
N ALA A 70 -10.67 -7.39 0.84
CA ALA A 70 -11.77 -8.32 1.12
C ALA A 70 -11.69 -9.59 0.26
N VAL A 71 -11.33 -9.44 -1.02
CA VAL A 71 -11.13 -10.60 -1.91
C VAL A 71 -9.96 -11.46 -1.43
N ASN A 72 -8.81 -10.86 -1.13
CA ASN A 72 -7.63 -11.60 -0.64
C ASN A 72 -7.90 -12.26 0.72
N TYR A 73 -8.55 -11.53 1.63
CA TYR A 73 -8.95 -12.03 2.93
C TYR A 73 -9.95 -13.18 2.83
N GLY A 74 -10.91 -13.11 1.90
CA GLY A 74 -11.85 -14.21 1.64
C GLY A 74 -11.13 -15.49 1.21
N VAL A 75 -10.10 -15.39 0.37
CA VAL A 75 -9.25 -16.54 0.01
C VAL A 75 -8.48 -17.04 1.23
N LEU A 76 -7.90 -16.13 2.02
CA LEU A 76 -7.13 -16.47 3.20
C LEU A 76 -7.98 -17.20 4.25
N TRP A 77 -9.22 -16.74 4.46
CA TRP A 77 -10.20 -17.30 5.39
C TRP A 77 -10.54 -18.77 5.08
N LEU A 78 -10.53 -19.16 3.81
CA LEU A 78 -10.77 -20.55 3.41
C LEU A 78 -9.60 -21.47 3.73
N THR A 79 -8.43 -20.90 4.03
CA THR A 79 -7.17 -21.66 4.16
C THR A 79 -6.62 -21.66 5.58
N ILE A 80 -6.93 -20.65 6.39
CA ILE A 80 -6.42 -20.46 7.75
C ILE A 80 -7.54 -19.89 8.61
N SER A 81 -7.67 -20.36 9.84
CA SER A 81 -8.59 -19.80 10.83
C SER A 81 -7.87 -18.71 11.64
N PRO A 82 -8.17 -17.42 11.43
CA PRO A 82 -7.46 -16.33 12.11
C PRO A 82 -7.87 -16.22 13.58
N GLY A 83 -6.91 -15.99 14.46
CA GLY A 83 -7.14 -15.74 15.89
C GLY A 83 -7.99 -14.49 16.14
N ALA A 84 -7.70 -13.38 15.43
CA ALA A 84 -8.48 -12.15 15.48
C ALA A 84 -8.98 -11.74 14.09
N PRO A 85 -10.16 -12.25 13.66
CA PRO A 85 -10.62 -12.14 12.28
C PRO A 85 -10.73 -10.69 11.79
N VAL A 86 -11.39 -9.84 12.57
CA VAL A 86 -11.59 -8.42 12.23
C VAL A 86 -10.25 -7.68 12.17
N LEU A 87 -9.32 -7.95 13.09
CA LEU A 87 -8.00 -7.30 13.10
C LEU A 87 -7.17 -7.72 11.89
N THR A 88 -7.16 -9.01 11.54
CA THR A 88 -6.48 -9.51 10.33
C THR A 88 -6.97 -8.79 9.08
N PHE A 89 -8.29 -8.61 8.94
CA PHE A 89 -8.85 -7.85 7.81
C PHE A 89 -8.40 -6.38 7.82
N VAL A 90 -8.48 -5.71 8.97
CA VAL A 90 -8.07 -4.30 9.11
C VAL A 90 -6.60 -4.12 8.76
N PHE A 91 -5.70 -4.97 9.26
CA PHE A 91 -4.27 -4.87 8.97
C PHE A 91 -3.94 -5.17 7.51
N LEU A 92 -4.68 -6.07 6.88
CA LEU A 92 -4.57 -6.29 5.44
C LEU A 92 -5.00 -5.05 4.63
N VAL A 93 -6.07 -4.36 5.05
CA VAL A 93 -6.48 -3.08 4.45
C VAL A 93 -5.41 -2.01 4.65
N LEU A 94 -4.81 -1.91 5.84
CA LEU A 94 -3.74 -0.95 6.13
C LEU A 94 -2.52 -1.19 5.23
N ALA A 95 -2.09 -2.45 5.06
CA ALA A 95 -1.02 -2.81 4.14
C ALA A 95 -1.33 -2.39 2.70
N GLY A 96 -2.57 -2.62 2.27
CA GLY A 96 -3.06 -2.16 0.97
C GLY A 96 -3.08 -0.64 0.82
N LEU A 97 -3.43 0.11 1.88
CA LEU A 97 -3.47 1.57 1.85
C LEU A 97 -2.06 2.16 1.73
N VAL A 98 -1.08 1.59 2.42
CA VAL A 98 0.33 1.98 2.30
C VAL A 98 0.75 1.93 0.83
N TYR A 99 0.51 0.80 0.17
CA TYR A 99 0.86 0.65 -1.23
C TYR A 99 -0.02 1.45 -2.18
N ALA A 100 -1.31 1.62 -1.89
CA ALA A 100 -2.20 2.48 -2.67
C ALA A 100 -1.68 3.92 -2.72
N PHE A 101 -1.24 4.46 -1.58
CA PHE A 101 -0.67 5.80 -1.51
C PHE A 101 0.72 5.86 -2.14
N LEU A 102 1.55 4.83 -1.96
CA LEU A 102 2.85 4.74 -2.63
C LEU A 102 2.67 4.74 -4.16
N GLY A 103 1.74 3.95 -4.67
CA GLY A 103 1.36 3.91 -6.07
C GLY A 103 0.80 5.24 -6.58
N ALA A 104 -0.06 5.90 -5.80
CA ALA A 104 -0.56 7.23 -6.11
C ALA A 104 0.58 8.26 -6.17
N LEU A 105 1.56 8.20 -5.25
CA LEU A 105 2.73 9.08 -5.24
C LEU A 105 3.59 8.84 -6.49
N VAL A 106 3.88 7.59 -6.82
CA VAL A 106 4.59 7.22 -8.06
C VAL A 106 3.81 7.73 -9.28
N GLY A 107 2.48 7.60 -9.28
CA GLY A 107 1.61 8.05 -10.36
C GLY A 107 1.46 9.56 -10.45
N ALA A 108 1.83 10.29 -9.40
CA ALA A 108 1.93 11.74 -9.39
C ALA A 108 3.28 12.21 -9.97
N LEU A 109 4.35 11.44 -9.75
CA LEU A 109 5.71 11.76 -10.22
C LEU A 109 5.93 11.31 -11.67
N LEU A 110 5.44 10.12 -12.04
CA LEU A 110 5.67 9.53 -13.36
C LEU A 110 4.47 9.76 -14.29
N PRO A 111 4.70 10.28 -15.51
CA PRO A 111 3.60 10.60 -16.44
C PRO A 111 3.08 9.38 -17.19
N ARG A 112 3.85 8.28 -17.27
CA ARG A 112 3.54 7.11 -18.11
C ARG A 112 3.22 5.89 -17.26
N LEU A 113 2.11 5.24 -17.57
CA LEU A 113 1.61 4.08 -16.83
C LEU A 113 2.62 2.92 -16.82
N PHE A 114 3.27 2.66 -17.95
CA PHE A 114 4.25 1.57 -18.06
C PHE A 114 5.44 1.78 -17.13
N GLU A 115 6.08 2.95 -17.18
CA GLU A 115 7.22 3.30 -16.31
C GLU A 115 6.82 3.26 -14.83
N GLY A 116 5.66 3.84 -14.49
CA GLY A 116 5.12 3.80 -13.14
C GLY A 116 4.83 2.40 -12.63
N SER A 117 4.29 1.53 -13.47
CA SER A 117 3.95 0.15 -13.08
C SER A 117 5.20 -0.66 -12.77
N LEU A 118 6.28 -0.47 -13.53
CA LEU A 118 7.56 -1.13 -13.27
C LEU A 118 8.14 -0.71 -11.93
N VAL A 119 8.07 0.58 -11.60
CA VAL A 119 8.53 1.11 -10.30
C VAL A 119 7.68 0.54 -9.16
N VAL A 120 6.35 0.58 -9.26
CA VAL A 120 5.46 0.07 -8.21
C VAL A 120 5.67 -1.43 -7.98
N VAL A 121 5.74 -2.23 -9.05
CA VAL A 121 5.97 -3.68 -8.94
C VAL A 121 7.34 -3.96 -8.34
N PHE A 122 8.39 -3.27 -8.79
CA PHE A 122 9.73 -3.45 -8.25
C PHE A 122 9.81 -3.08 -6.77
N LEU A 123 9.20 -1.95 -6.37
CA LEU A 123 9.10 -1.56 -4.97
C LEU A 123 8.37 -2.63 -4.14
N ALA A 124 7.20 -3.10 -4.60
CA ALA A 124 6.45 -4.14 -3.91
C ALA A 124 7.23 -5.45 -3.75
N MET A 125 7.95 -5.86 -4.79
CA MET A 125 8.77 -7.07 -4.76
C MET A 125 9.96 -6.94 -3.82
N MET A 126 10.70 -5.83 -3.88
CA MET A 126 11.85 -5.58 -3.01
C MET A 126 11.42 -5.43 -1.55
N ASP A 127 10.30 -4.76 -1.32
CA ASP A 127 9.75 -4.61 0.02
C ASP A 127 9.28 -5.94 0.59
N ALA A 128 8.50 -6.73 -0.16
CA ALA A 128 8.09 -8.05 0.30
C ALA A 128 9.28 -9.00 0.52
N PHE A 129 10.34 -8.87 -0.29
CA PHE A 129 11.56 -9.67 -0.14
C PHE A 129 12.37 -9.28 1.11
N LEU A 130 12.50 -7.98 1.38
CA LEU A 130 13.30 -7.46 2.50
C LEU A 130 12.54 -7.50 3.83
N SER A 131 11.25 -7.16 3.80
CA SER A 131 10.35 -7.22 4.96
C SER A 131 9.96 -8.66 5.33
N GLY A 132 10.08 -9.61 4.40
CA GLY A 132 9.81 -11.03 4.65
C GLY A 132 10.89 -11.67 5.50
N ASP A 133 10.51 -12.70 6.26
CA ASP A 133 11.42 -13.51 7.08
C ASP A 133 12.25 -14.43 6.17
N SER A 134 13.10 -13.80 5.36
CA SER A 134 13.86 -14.46 4.31
C SER A 134 14.90 -15.40 4.94
N PRO A 135 14.85 -16.72 4.66
CA PRO A 135 15.86 -17.67 5.14
C PRO A 135 17.27 -17.36 4.61
N LEU A 136 17.38 -16.46 3.63
CA LEU A 136 18.63 -16.02 3.01
C LEU A 136 19.25 -14.83 3.74
N ALA A 137 18.52 -14.14 4.62
CA ALA A 137 19.01 -13.02 5.39
C ALA A 137 19.55 -13.54 6.75
N ALA A 138 20.83 -13.93 6.78
CA ALA A 138 21.50 -14.36 8.01
C ALA A 138 21.61 -13.23 9.04
N ASP A 139 21.76 -11.99 8.57
CA ASP A 139 21.69 -10.76 9.34
C ASP A 139 20.71 -9.82 8.64
N VAL A 140 19.50 -9.64 9.20
CA VAL A 140 18.53 -8.66 8.71
C VAL A 140 19.02 -7.28 9.18
N PRO A 141 19.33 -6.35 8.27
CA PRO A 141 19.78 -5.01 8.67
C PRO A 141 18.67 -4.26 9.42
N GLU A 142 19.03 -3.49 10.45
CA GLU A 142 18.08 -2.70 11.25
C GLU A 142 17.22 -1.73 10.42
N PHE A 143 17.72 -1.29 9.25
CA PHE A 143 16.98 -0.37 8.39
C PHE A 143 15.74 -1.00 7.72
N VAL A 144 15.60 -2.33 7.76
CA VAL A 144 14.44 -3.04 7.21
C VAL A 144 13.15 -2.68 7.94
N GLU A 145 13.21 -2.26 9.20
CA GLU A 145 12.04 -1.79 9.95
C GLU A 145 11.34 -0.59 9.29
N TYR A 146 12.09 0.23 8.54
CA TYR A 146 11.52 1.38 7.84
C TYR A 146 10.80 1.04 6.52
N PHE A 147 10.81 -0.23 6.12
CA PHE A 147 10.17 -0.64 4.88
C PHE A 147 8.65 -0.57 4.98
N PRO A 148 7.96 -0.17 3.89
CA PRO A 148 6.52 0.07 3.93
C PRO A 148 5.70 -1.13 4.39
N LEU A 149 6.11 -2.36 4.07
CA LEU A 149 5.39 -3.58 4.41
C LEU A 149 5.83 -4.23 5.73
N TYR A 150 6.90 -3.77 6.38
CA TYR A 150 7.45 -4.39 7.59
C TYR A 150 6.44 -4.43 8.75
N HIS A 151 6.05 -3.27 9.28
CA HIS A 151 5.09 -3.20 10.39
C HIS A 151 3.67 -3.72 10.04
N PRO A 152 3.12 -3.48 8.83
CA PRO A 152 1.86 -4.12 8.44
C PRO A 152 1.92 -5.65 8.42
N LYS A 153 3.08 -6.24 8.05
CA LYS A 153 3.29 -7.69 8.09
C LYS A 153 3.30 -8.21 9.53
N GLU A 154 4.07 -7.58 10.42
CA GLU A 154 4.14 -7.96 11.85
C GLU A 154 2.74 -7.94 12.50
N LEU A 155 2.00 -6.83 12.35
CA LEU A 155 0.63 -6.71 12.84
C LEU A 155 -0.29 -7.82 12.30
N LEU A 156 -0.16 -8.12 11.00
CA LEU A 156 -0.97 -9.13 10.35
C LEU A 156 -0.65 -10.54 10.86
N GLN A 157 0.63 -10.85 11.07
CA GLN A 157 1.09 -12.11 11.67
C GLN A 157 0.60 -12.26 13.11
N GLU A 158 0.76 -11.24 13.95
CA GLU A 158 0.29 -11.23 15.34
C GLU A 158 -1.24 -11.42 15.42
N ALA A 159 -2.02 -10.68 14.63
CA ALA A 159 -3.47 -10.81 14.60
C ALA A 159 -3.92 -12.18 14.11
N MET A 160 -3.23 -12.73 13.10
CA MET A 160 -3.60 -14.01 12.51
C MET A 160 -3.28 -15.19 13.43
N PHE A 161 -2.07 -15.23 13.99
CA PHE A 161 -1.58 -16.40 14.73
C PHE A 161 -1.78 -16.29 16.24
N GLN A 162 -1.67 -15.10 16.81
CA GLN A 162 -1.73 -14.88 18.26
C GLN A 162 -3.07 -14.26 18.70
N GLY A 163 -3.83 -13.67 17.77
CA GLY A 163 -5.08 -12.97 18.08
C GLY A 163 -4.87 -11.66 18.85
N THR A 164 -3.63 -11.16 18.90
CA THR A 164 -3.25 -9.90 19.55
C THR A 164 -2.58 -8.96 18.55
N TYR A 165 -2.17 -7.77 18.99
CA TYR A 165 -1.40 -6.85 18.16
C TYR A 165 -0.57 -5.91 19.04
N THR A 166 0.58 -5.49 18.52
CA THR A 166 1.47 -4.54 19.16
C THR A 166 1.08 -3.11 18.77
N THR A 167 0.75 -2.28 19.77
CA THR A 167 0.33 -0.89 19.53
C THR A 167 1.44 -0.01 18.96
N GLY A 168 2.71 -0.37 19.18
CA GLY A 168 3.87 0.31 18.61
C GLY A 168 3.87 0.27 17.09
N ASP A 169 3.70 -0.93 16.52
CA ASP A 169 3.65 -1.14 15.07
C ASP A 169 2.44 -0.45 14.45
N LEU A 170 1.29 -0.47 15.13
CA LEU A 170 0.10 0.26 14.67
C LEU A 170 0.35 1.77 14.63
N GLY A 171 1.03 2.31 15.63
CA GLY A 171 1.46 3.71 15.66
C GLY A 171 2.39 4.05 14.50
N PHE A 172 3.33 3.16 14.17
CA PHE A 172 4.24 3.33 13.05
C PHE A 172 3.50 3.31 11.71
N VAL A 173 2.60 2.34 11.49
CA VAL A 173 1.77 2.26 10.27
C VAL A 173 0.89 3.50 10.11
N ALA A 174 0.28 3.97 11.19
CA ALA A 174 -0.53 5.20 11.17
C ALA A 174 0.34 6.43 10.83
N GLY A 175 1.53 6.54 11.41
CA GLY A 175 2.50 7.59 11.08
C GLY A 175 2.95 7.53 9.62
N TYR A 176 3.23 6.34 9.10
CA TYR A 176 3.64 6.11 7.71
C TYR A 176 2.54 6.52 6.73
N LEU A 177 1.29 6.13 7.00
CA LEU A 177 0.12 6.53 6.21
C LEU A 177 -0.10 8.05 6.23
N LEU A 178 0.12 8.69 7.39
CA LEU A 178 0.01 10.15 7.51
C LEU A 178 1.09 10.83 6.66
N VAL A 179 2.33 10.37 6.72
CA VAL A 179 3.43 10.89 5.90
C VAL A 179 3.11 10.73 4.41
N LEU A 180 2.67 9.54 3.98
CA LEU A 180 2.27 9.31 2.59
C LEU A 180 1.11 10.20 2.17
N LEU A 181 0.09 10.37 3.01
CA LEU A 181 -1.05 11.25 2.74
C LEU A 181 -0.59 12.70 2.54
N VAL A 182 0.30 13.20 3.39
CA VAL A 182 0.88 14.54 3.28
C VAL A 182 1.67 14.67 1.98
N LEU A 183 2.50 13.67 1.64
CA LEU A 183 3.29 13.68 0.40
C LEU A 183 2.40 13.67 -0.85
N VAL A 184 1.41 12.79 -0.91
CA VAL A 184 0.45 12.72 -2.02
C VAL A 184 -0.28 14.05 -2.18
N THR A 185 -0.72 14.65 -1.07
CA THR A 185 -1.40 15.96 -1.06
C THR A 185 -0.47 17.08 -1.54
N ALA A 186 0.78 17.11 -1.06
CA ALA A 186 1.76 18.12 -1.42
C ALA A 186 2.13 18.03 -2.91
N VAL A 187 2.42 16.83 -3.41
CA VAL A 187 2.76 16.61 -4.83
C VAL A 187 1.56 16.98 -5.71
N PHE A 188 0.35 16.53 -5.38
CA PHE A 188 -0.86 16.92 -6.11
C PHE A 188 -1.03 18.45 -6.17
N GLY A 189 -0.81 19.15 -5.05
CA GLY A 189 -0.87 20.60 -4.98
C GLY A 189 0.17 21.30 -5.86
N VAL A 190 1.41 20.78 -5.91
CA VAL A 190 2.48 21.33 -6.75
C VAL A 190 2.17 21.10 -8.23
N THR A 191 1.75 19.89 -8.62
CA THR A 191 1.43 19.55 -10.02
C THR A 191 0.27 20.38 -10.56
N MET A 192 -0.73 20.68 -9.71
CA MET A 192 -1.84 21.55 -10.10
C MET A 192 -1.40 23.00 -10.32
N ARG A 193 -0.49 23.53 -9.49
CA ARG A 193 0.01 24.92 -9.59
C ARG A 193 0.84 25.16 -10.84
N THR A 194 1.70 24.23 -11.23
CA THR A 194 2.57 24.37 -12.41
C THR A 194 1.79 24.36 -13.72
N SER A 195 0.61 23.72 -13.74
CA SER A 195 -0.27 23.70 -14.92
C SER A 195 -0.98 25.03 -15.23
N GLY A 196 -0.90 26.02 -14.33
CA GLY A 196 -1.43 27.37 -14.51
C GLY A 196 -0.54 28.32 -15.32
N GLY A 197 0.62 27.87 -15.81
CA GLY A 197 1.62 28.72 -16.47
C GLY A 197 1.57 28.82 -18.00
N TRP A 198 0.62 28.16 -18.68
CA TRP A 198 0.48 28.27 -20.14
C TRP A 198 -0.79 29.05 -20.50
N SER A 199 -0.68 30.38 -20.43
CA SER A 199 -1.51 31.31 -21.19
C SER A 199 -0.62 32.46 -21.70
N ALA A 200 -0.18 32.33 -22.94
CA ALA A 200 0.07 33.43 -23.87
C ALA A 200 -0.08 32.90 -25.29
#